data_AF-A0A679FXX7-F1
#
_entry.id   AF-A0A679FXX7-F1
#
_cell.length_a   1.000
_cell.length_b   1.000
_cell.length_c   1.000
_cell.angle_alpha   90.00
_cell.angle_beta   90.00
_cell.angle_gamma   90.00
#
_symmetry.space_group_name_H-M   'P 1'
#
loop_
_entity.id
_entity.type
_entity.pdbx_description
1 polymer ?
#
loop_
_entity_poly.entity_id
_entity_poly.type
_entity_poly.pdbx_seq_one_letter_code
_entity_poly.pdbx_strand_id
1 'polypeptide(L)'
;MMLVFFLLCWVATFVFLFRRRWLPKEVQSIQRFREPLWNELHQWSYVAPFKWFVDDENRPVKKRNARIKEKLAEAGWDRRFSLRSYLTFKTLVFLGSLVLFLGWACLVKEWYAIERLFGRKEVAPASFSLQSCAVAAMVCFLLVFLPDAWLTQKARAARKQQRKDLPLLQMISILMLRANKTIGEVLFALSKLDTPHQEVFGKAFHIYLRNRQEGLLFLAQHFEGTKFAETFYLFQDMNDYSRQEIIRLLEDGLASMTEEMDQTHRRHDLSRLIYSQASMVVPFAAILLLGAVPFLVMGLEMVARSFSGGGM
;
A
#
# COMPACT_ATOMS: atom_id res chain seq x y z
N MET A 1 31.63 -1.03 -7.51
CA MET A 1 32.17 -0.06 -6.51
C MET A 1 31.48 1.30 -6.55
N MET A 2 31.28 1.91 -7.74
CA MET A 2 30.71 3.25 -7.88
C MET A 2 29.29 3.43 -7.27
N LEU A 3 28.42 2.43 -7.43
CA LEU A 3 27.06 2.42 -6.89
C LEU A 3 27.03 2.38 -5.35
N VAL A 4 28.02 1.71 -4.73
CA VAL A 4 28.15 1.56 -3.28
C VAL A 4 28.69 2.85 -2.63
N PHE A 5 29.67 3.50 -3.26
CA PHE A 5 30.19 4.78 -2.79
C PHE A 5 29.14 5.90 -2.94
N PHE A 6 28.39 5.89 -4.04
CA PHE A 6 27.24 6.79 -4.22
C PHE A 6 26.20 6.57 -3.13
N LEU A 7 25.77 5.33 -2.88
CA LEU A 7 24.84 4.99 -1.79
C LEU A 7 25.36 5.42 -0.40
N LEU A 8 26.66 5.29 -0.11
CA LEU A 8 27.26 5.68 1.17
C LEU A 8 27.29 7.20 1.37
N CYS A 9 27.72 7.97 0.37
CA CYS A 9 27.62 9.43 0.39
C CYS A 9 26.16 9.91 0.48
N TRP A 10 25.23 9.14 -0.10
CA TRP A 10 23.79 9.37 -0.02
C TRP A 10 23.24 9.15 1.38
N VAL A 11 23.53 8.01 2.01
CA VAL A 11 23.16 7.73 3.40
C VAL A 11 23.75 8.78 4.33
N ALA A 12 24.99 9.22 4.10
CA ALA A 12 25.63 10.25 4.91
C ALA A 12 24.97 11.63 4.76
N THR A 13 24.64 12.07 3.54
CA THR A 13 23.94 13.34 3.30
C THR A 13 22.50 13.30 3.79
N PHE A 14 21.82 12.16 3.66
CA PHE A 14 20.48 11.94 4.19
C PHE A 14 20.47 11.99 5.73
N VAL A 15 21.42 11.30 6.38
CA VAL A 15 21.61 11.34 7.84
C VAL A 15 22.02 12.74 8.32
N PHE A 16 22.76 13.50 7.51
CA PHE A 16 23.18 14.86 7.84
C PHE A 16 22.04 15.89 7.73
N LEU A 17 21.26 15.83 6.64
CA LEU A 17 20.12 16.73 6.40
C LEU A 17 18.95 16.46 7.35
N PHE A 18 18.74 15.20 7.75
CA PHE A 18 17.64 14.80 8.63
C PHE A 18 18.07 14.62 10.08
N ARG A 19 19.17 15.24 10.50
CA ARG A 19 19.64 15.14 11.88
C ARG A 19 18.65 15.86 12.81
N ARG A 20 18.24 15.20 13.89
CA ARG A 20 17.30 15.72 14.90
C ARG A 20 17.62 17.13 15.42
N ARG A 21 18.88 17.55 15.34
CA ARG A 21 19.40 18.87 15.74
C ARG A 21 18.83 20.04 14.91
N TRP A 22 18.25 19.79 13.74
CA TRP A 22 17.64 20.80 12.86
C TRP A 22 16.16 21.08 13.18
N LEU A 23 15.54 20.27 14.05
CA LEU A 23 14.14 20.46 14.46
C LEU A 23 14.04 21.57 15.53
N PRO A 24 13.04 22.47 15.47
CA PRO A 24 12.76 23.42 16.55
C PRO A 24 12.49 22.70 17.88
N LYS A 25 12.97 23.26 19.01
CA LYS A 25 12.84 22.63 20.34
C LYS A 25 11.39 22.31 20.72
N GLU A 26 10.44 23.14 20.29
CA GLU A 26 8.99 22.98 20.50
C GLU A 26 8.41 21.73 19.81
N VAL A 27 8.99 21.33 18.68
CA VAL A 27 8.54 20.17 17.91
C VAL A 27 9.18 18.89 18.45
N GLN A 28 10.40 18.97 18.99
CA GLN A 28 11.13 17.82 19.53
C GLN A 28 10.46 17.15 20.74
N SER A 29 9.60 17.89 21.46
CA SER A 29 8.83 17.38 22.61
C SER A 29 7.56 16.62 22.21
N ILE A 30 7.13 16.68 20.94
CA ILE A 30 5.92 15.98 20.49
C ILE A 30 6.23 14.48 20.35
N GLN A 31 5.71 13.67 21.27
CA GLN A 31 5.81 12.21 21.24
C GLN A 31 4.40 11.61 21.15
N ARG A 32 4.16 10.83 20.09
CA ARG A 32 2.86 10.19 19.84
C ARG A 32 2.97 8.67 19.78
N PHE A 33 4.12 8.17 19.33
CA PHE A 33 4.38 6.76 19.11
C PHE A 33 5.41 6.23 20.11
N ARG A 34 5.40 4.92 20.35
CA ARG A 34 6.33 4.28 21.29
C ARG A 34 7.75 4.19 20.73
N GLU A 35 7.91 4.14 19.41
CA GLU A 35 9.22 3.99 18.77
C GLU A 35 9.78 5.36 18.33
N PRO A 36 11.11 5.59 18.49
CA PRO A 36 11.72 6.90 18.29
C PRO A 36 11.72 7.37 16.83
N LEU A 37 11.89 6.45 15.87
CA LEU A 37 11.92 6.78 14.43
C LEU A 37 10.59 7.35 13.94
N TRP A 38 9.46 6.80 14.40
CA TRP A 38 8.14 7.29 14.01
C TRP A 38 7.81 8.63 14.64
N ASN A 39 8.31 8.88 15.86
CA ASN A 39 8.22 10.19 16.49
C ASN A 39 9.04 11.22 15.70
N GLU A 40 10.28 10.91 15.32
CA GLU A 40 11.08 11.82 14.49
C GLU A 40 10.38 12.14 13.18
N LEU A 41 9.83 11.13 12.49
CA LEU A 41 9.11 11.34 11.25
C LEU A 41 7.81 12.15 11.44
N HIS A 42 7.14 11.99 12.58
CA HIS A 42 6.00 12.80 12.95
C HIS A 42 6.40 14.24 13.27
N GLN A 43 7.55 14.45 13.91
CA GLN A 43 8.10 15.77 14.22
C GLN A 43 8.48 16.52 12.94
N TRP A 44 9.12 15.84 11.98
CA TRP A 44 9.42 16.41 10.67
C TRP A 44 8.16 16.87 9.90
N SER A 45 6.99 16.30 10.19
CA SER A 45 5.73 16.73 9.57
C SER A 45 5.32 18.18 9.89
N TYR A 46 5.84 18.75 10.98
CA TYR A 46 5.53 20.12 11.42
C TYR A 46 6.49 21.16 10.86
N VAL A 47 7.57 20.76 10.20
CA VAL A 47 8.65 21.64 9.74
C VAL A 47 8.62 21.77 8.20
N ALA A 48 9.06 22.91 7.68
CA ALA A 48 9.20 23.11 6.24
C ALA A 48 10.31 22.20 5.66
N PRO A 49 10.18 21.70 4.42
CA PRO A 49 9.08 21.92 3.47
C PRO A 49 7.87 20.99 3.67
N PHE A 50 7.94 20.03 4.59
CA PHE A 50 6.92 18.98 4.78
C PHE A 50 5.56 19.53 5.19
N LYS A 51 5.54 20.56 6.05
CA LYS A 51 4.32 21.26 6.46
C LYS A 51 3.47 21.75 5.27
N TRP A 52 4.08 22.10 4.13
CA TRP A 52 3.35 22.58 2.95
C TRP A 52 2.56 21.49 2.23
N PHE A 53 2.93 20.23 2.43
CA PHE A 53 2.31 19.07 1.79
C PHE A 53 1.33 18.31 2.71
N VAL A 54 1.21 18.74 3.97
CA VAL A 54 0.37 18.11 4.98
C VAL A 54 -0.77 19.08 5.31
N ASP A 55 -2.03 18.65 5.13
CA ASP A 55 -3.18 19.47 5.52
C ASP A 55 -3.13 19.74 7.06
N ASP A 56 -3.47 20.96 7.47
CA ASP A 56 -3.60 21.32 8.90
C ASP A 56 -4.72 20.50 9.55
N GLU A 57 -4.49 20.04 10.79
CA GLU A 57 -5.44 19.21 11.56
C GLU A 57 -6.83 19.86 11.72
N ASN A 58 -6.92 21.19 11.60
CA ASN A 58 -8.15 21.97 11.72
C ASN A 58 -8.91 22.16 10.38
N ARG A 59 -8.41 21.62 9.26
CA ARG A 59 -9.11 21.69 7.96
C ARG A 59 -9.87 20.39 7.68
N PRO A 60 -11.04 20.45 7.01
CA PRO A 60 -11.76 19.24 6.62
C PRO A 60 -10.88 18.36 5.74
N VAL A 61 -10.69 17.11 6.16
CA VAL A 61 -9.82 16.14 5.50
C VAL A 61 -10.31 15.92 4.07
N LYS A 62 -9.47 16.22 3.07
CA LYS A 62 -9.79 15.94 1.66
C LYS A 62 -10.16 14.48 1.49
N LYS A 63 -11.15 14.16 0.63
CA LYS A 63 -11.63 12.78 0.36
C LYS A 63 -10.49 11.78 0.09
N ARG A 64 -9.40 12.23 -0.57
CA ARG A 64 -8.19 11.41 -0.82
C ARG A 64 -7.44 11.03 0.46
N ASN A 65 -7.32 11.95 1.40
CA ASN A 65 -6.60 11.77 2.66
C ASN A 65 -7.41 10.91 3.65
N ALA A 66 -8.75 10.97 3.59
CA ALA A 66 -9.63 10.06 4.33
C ALA A 66 -9.38 8.60 3.93
N ARG A 67 -9.28 8.30 2.62
CA ARG A 67 -8.96 6.95 2.11
C ARG A 67 -7.58 6.44 2.55
N ILE A 68 -6.60 7.33 2.72
CA ILE A 68 -5.26 6.95 3.20
C ILE A 68 -5.32 6.62 4.69
N LYS A 69 -6.05 7.42 5.48
CA LYS A 69 -6.28 7.17 6.90
C LYS A 69 -6.98 5.83 7.13
N GLU A 70 -8.00 5.53 6.32
CA GLU A 70 -8.72 4.25 6.34
C GLU A 70 -7.76 3.08 6.04
N LYS A 71 -6.96 3.17 4.97
CA LYS A 71 -5.95 2.13 4.64
C LYS A 71 -4.89 1.94 5.72
N LEU A 72 -4.50 3.01 6.41
CA LEU A 72 -3.55 2.94 7.53
C LEU A 72 -4.17 2.22 8.73
N ALA A 73 -5.44 2.51 9.03
CA ALA A 73 -6.19 1.84 10.08
C ALA A 73 -6.35 0.35 9.78
N GLU A 74 -6.76 0.01 8.55
CA GLU A 74 -6.94 -1.38 8.11
C GLU A 74 -5.64 -2.18 8.08
N ALA A 75 -4.51 -1.54 7.77
CA ALA A 75 -3.22 -2.19 7.83
C ALA A 75 -2.74 -2.41 9.28
N GLY A 76 -3.41 -1.85 10.29
CA GLY A 76 -2.99 -1.87 11.69
C GLY A 76 -1.80 -0.96 11.99
N TRP A 77 -1.52 0.02 11.12
CA TRP A 77 -0.38 0.93 11.25
C TRP A 77 -0.73 2.25 11.92
N ASP A 78 -1.97 2.46 12.39
CA ASP A 78 -2.35 3.71 13.08
C ASP A 78 -1.49 3.98 14.33
N ARG A 79 -1.01 2.91 14.99
CA ARG A 79 -0.11 2.93 16.15
C ARG A 79 1.33 3.33 15.80
N ARG A 80 1.69 3.43 14.52
CA ARG A 80 3.03 3.79 14.02
C ARG A 80 3.03 4.97 13.05
N PHE A 81 1.96 5.14 12.28
CA PHE A 81 1.80 6.22 11.32
C PHE A 81 0.46 6.94 11.54
N SER A 82 0.56 8.22 11.88
CA SER A 82 -0.51 9.18 11.62
C SER A 82 -0.57 9.51 10.12
N LEU A 83 -1.72 10.01 9.67
CA LEU A 83 -1.90 10.53 8.31
C LEU A 83 -0.80 11.56 7.95
N ARG A 84 -0.44 12.44 8.89
CA ARG A 84 0.60 13.46 8.70
C ARG A 84 1.99 12.85 8.52
N SER A 85 2.36 11.89 9.38
CA SER A 85 3.64 11.18 9.25
C SER A 85 3.72 10.38 7.94
N TYR A 86 2.61 9.80 7.46
CA TYR A 86 2.63 9.10 6.17
C TYR A 86 2.81 10.05 4.98
N LEU A 87 2.14 11.22 5.00
CA LEU A 87 2.35 12.26 3.98
C LEU A 87 3.79 12.81 4.01
N THR A 88 4.38 12.91 5.21
CA THR A 88 5.79 13.29 5.40
C THR A 88 6.73 12.22 4.84
N PHE A 89 6.44 10.94 5.06
CA PHE A 89 7.18 9.85 4.43
C PHE A 89 7.14 9.93 2.90
N LYS A 90 5.95 10.15 2.33
CA LYS A 90 5.77 10.25 0.88
C LYS A 90 6.54 11.41 0.27
N THR A 91 6.50 12.57 0.91
CA THR A 91 7.21 13.78 0.47
C THR A 91 8.71 13.65 0.65
N LEU A 92 9.16 12.91 1.67
CA LEU A 92 10.56 12.55 1.86
C LEU A 92 11.05 11.61 0.74
N VAL A 93 10.25 10.61 0.34
CA VAL A 93 10.57 9.77 -0.83
C VAL A 93 10.61 10.61 -2.12
N PHE A 94 9.69 11.57 -2.29
CA PHE A 94 9.70 12.49 -3.42
C PHE A 94 10.96 13.36 -3.47
N LEU A 95 11.30 14.04 -2.37
CA LEU A 95 12.51 14.86 -2.29
C LEU A 95 13.76 14.00 -2.49
N GLY A 96 13.80 12.80 -1.92
CA GLY A 96 14.85 11.83 -2.16
C GLY A 96 14.99 11.48 -3.65
N SER A 97 13.89 11.23 -4.35
CA SER A 97 13.92 10.93 -5.79
C SER A 97 14.44 12.10 -6.64
N LEU A 98 14.10 13.34 -6.28
CA LEU A 98 14.61 14.54 -6.95
C LEU A 98 16.12 14.69 -6.75
N VAL A 99 16.59 14.50 -5.51
CA VAL A 99 18.02 14.56 -5.19
C VAL A 99 18.79 13.43 -5.87
N LEU A 100 18.22 12.22 -5.98
CA LEU A 100 18.82 11.11 -6.75
C LEU A 100 18.99 11.48 -8.22
N PHE A 101 17.96 12.06 -8.83
CA PHE A 101 18.02 12.48 -10.22
C PHE A 101 19.09 13.57 -10.45
N LEU A 102 19.12 14.60 -9.60
CA LEU A 102 20.12 15.67 -9.69
C LEU A 102 21.54 15.15 -9.43
N GLY A 103 21.71 14.29 -8.42
CA GLY A 103 23.00 13.66 -8.12
C GLY A 103 23.50 12.78 -9.26
N TRP A 104 22.61 12.00 -9.87
CA TRP A 104 22.92 11.22 -11.08
C TRP A 104 23.34 12.12 -12.24
N ALA A 105 22.57 13.18 -12.52
CA ALA A 105 22.86 14.12 -13.60
C ALA A 105 24.23 14.81 -13.41
N CYS A 106 24.55 15.22 -12.18
CA CYS A 106 25.85 15.79 -11.84
C CYS A 106 26.99 14.77 -11.99
N LEU A 107 26.80 13.53 -11.51
CA LEU A 107 27.84 12.50 -11.60
C LEU A 107 28.17 12.12 -13.03
N VAL A 108 27.17 11.93 -13.88
CA VAL A 108 27.39 11.61 -15.29
C VAL A 108 28.08 12.77 -16.00
N LYS A 109 27.73 14.02 -15.65
CA LYS A 109 28.39 15.21 -16.19
C LYS A 109 29.87 15.29 -15.79
N GLU A 110 30.22 15.00 -14.54
CA GLU A 110 31.60 15.08 -14.02
C GLU A 110 32.37 13.74 -14.14
N TRP A 111 31.75 12.71 -14.73
CA TRP A 111 32.35 11.37 -14.82
C TRP A 111 33.66 11.36 -15.61
N TYR A 112 33.74 12.18 -16.67
CA TYR A 112 34.95 12.33 -17.47
C TYR A 112 36.14 12.88 -16.64
N ALA A 113 35.88 13.73 -15.64
CA ALA A 113 36.92 14.29 -14.77
C ALA A 113 37.46 13.23 -13.80
N ILE A 114 36.58 12.33 -13.31
CA ILE A 114 36.95 11.20 -12.45
C ILE A 114 37.75 10.15 -13.24
N GLU A 115 37.33 9.79 -14.47
CA GLU A 115 38.10 8.84 -15.29
C GLU A 115 39.47 9.38 -15.71
N ARG A 116 39.61 10.71 -15.86
CA ARG A 116 40.90 11.37 -16.11
C ARG A 116 41.84 11.29 -14.91
N LEU A 117 41.31 11.37 -13.68
CA LEU A 117 42.07 11.15 -12.44
C LEU A 117 42.55 9.70 -12.28
N PHE A 118 41.84 8.72 -12.86
CA PHE A 118 42.25 7.31 -12.89
C PHE A 118 43.12 6.93 -14.11
N GLY A 119 43.61 7.92 -14.87
CA GLY A 119 44.65 7.72 -15.89
C GLY A 119 44.16 7.33 -17.29
N ARG A 120 42.85 7.34 -17.57
CA ARG A 120 42.32 7.14 -18.92
C ARG A 120 42.28 8.48 -19.68
N LYS A 121 43.11 8.61 -20.73
CA LYS A 121 43.31 9.88 -21.47
C LYS A 121 42.28 10.15 -22.58
N GLU A 122 41.49 9.16 -23.00
CA GLU A 122 40.59 9.26 -24.16
C GLU A 122 39.13 9.03 -23.78
N VAL A 123 38.58 9.87 -22.90
CA VAL A 123 37.16 9.82 -22.54
C VAL A 123 36.52 11.12 -22.99
N ALA A 124 35.79 11.06 -24.10
CA ALA A 124 34.99 12.18 -24.56
C ALA A 124 33.89 12.50 -23.53
N PRO A 125 33.53 13.77 -23.32
CA PRO A 125 32.41 14.12 -22.45
C PRO A 125 31.15 13.45 -22.99
N ALA A 126 30.46 12.68 -22.15
CA ALA A 126 29.21 12.04 -22.53
C ALA A 126 28.21 13.13 -22.96
N SER A 127 27.83 13.15 -24.24
CA SER A 127 26.77 14.03 -24.71
C SER A 127 25.44 13.48 -24.23
N PHE A 128 24.80 14.21 -23.30
CA PHE A 128 23.46 13.88 -22.87
C PHE A 128 22.50 14.04 -24.04
N SER A 129 22.00 12.93 -24.58
CA SER A 129 20.78 12.99 -25.37
C SER A 129 19.63 13.35 -24.43
N LEU A 130 18.78 14.32 -24.80
CA LEU A 130 17.56 14.68 -24.05
C LEU A 130 16.72 13.43 -23.70
N GLN A 131 16.74 12.43 -24.56
CA GLN A 131 16.06 11.14 -24.38
C GLN A 131 16.59 10.35 -23.17
N SER A 132 17.91 10.23 -23.00
CA SER A 132 18.50 9.51 -21.85
C SER A 132 18.20 10.17 -20.50
N CYS A 133 18.20 11.51 -20.48
CA CYS A 133 17.85 12.29 -19.29
C CYS A 133 16.36 12.14 -18.94
N ALA A 134 15.49 12.15 -19.95
CA ALA A 134 14.05 11.93 -19.77
C ALA A 134 13.73 10.53 -19.23
N VAL A 135 14.39 9.48 -19.73
CA VAL A 135 14.22 8.11 -19.24
C VAL A 135 14.69 7.97 -17.79
N ALA A 136 15.85 8.55 -17.44
CA ALA A 136 16.36 8.54 -16.06
C ALA A 136 15.45 9.28 -15.09
N ALA A 137 14.89 10.44 -15.51
CA ALA A 137 13.90 11.17 -14.73
C ALA A 137 12.63 10.34 -14.50
N MET A 138 12.12 9.69 -15.55
CA MET A 138 10.92 8.86 -15.48
C MET A 138 11.08 7.71 -14.47
N VAL A 139 12.23 7.02 -14.49
CA VAL A 139 12.53 5.94 -13.54
C VAL A 139 12.62 6.46 -12.10
N CYS A 140 13.24 7.62 -11.88
CA CYS A 140 13.33 8.22 -10.54
C CYS A 140 11.96 8.65 -10.02
N PHE A 141 11.11 9.27 -10.85
CA PHE A 141 9.76 9.69 -10.45
C PHE A 141 8.80 8.53 -10.22
N LEU A 142 9.03 7.35 -10.82
CA LEU A 142 8.26 6.14 -10.52
C LEU A 142 8.40 5.71 -9.04
N LEU A 143 9.52 5.99 -8.39
CA LEU A 143 9.73 5.68 -6.96
C LEU A 143 8.78 6.43 -6.03
N VAL A 144 8.22 7.56 -6.47
CA VAL A 144 7.25 8.36 -5.70
C VAL A 144 5.93 7.61 -5.48
N PHE A 145 5.61 6.64 -6.34
CA PHE A 145 4.41 5.80 -6.23
C PHE A 145 4.61 4.58 -5.31
N LEU A 146 5.86 4.24 -4.98
CA LEU A 146 6.20 3.11 -4.12
C LEU A 146 5.50 3.14 -2.74
N PRO A 147 5.43 4.26 -2.00
CA PRO A 147 4.75 4.28 -0.70
C PRO A 147 3.24 4.05 -0.80
N ASP A 148 2.58 4.53 -1.87
CA ASP A 148 1.15 4.29 -2.11
C ASP A 148 0.91 2.81 -2.48
N ALA A 149 1.77 2.24 -3.34
CA ALA A 149 1.72 0.83 -3.72
C ALA A 149 1.95 -0.10 -2.52
N TRP A 150 2.95 0.20 -1.69
CA TRP A 150 3.25 -0.55 -0.48
C TRP A 150 2.10 -0.52 0.53
N LEU A 151 1.52 0.66 0.81
CA LEU A 151 0.39 0.79 1.72
C LEU A 151 -0.84 0.03 1.20
N THR A 152 -1.13 0.14 -0.09
CA THR A 152 -2.27 -0.58 -0.69
C THR A 152 -2.09 -2.08 -0.66
N GLN A 153 -0.88 -2.59 -0.91
CA GLN A 153 -0.60 -4.02 -0.81
C GLN A 153 -0.73 -4.53 0.63
N LYS A 154 -0.18 -3.80 1.62
CA LYS A 154 -0.32 -4.12 3.05
C LYS A 154 -1.77 -4.11 3.50
N ALA A 155 -2.54 -3.07 3.17
CA ALA A 155 -3.96 -2.98 3.51
C ALA A 155 -4.76 -4.12 2.86
N ARG A 156 -4.48 -4.46 1.59
CA ARG A 156 -5.10 -5.62 0.92
C ARG A 156 -4.77 -6.93 1.60
N ALA A 157 -3.51 -7.13 2.01
CA ALA A 157 -3.09 -8.35 2.70
C ALA A 157 -3.77 -8.48 4.08
N ALA A 158 -3.86 -7.39 4.84
CA ALA A 158 -4.55 -7.34 6.12
C ALA A 158 -6.06 -7.61 5.96
N ARG A 159 -6.74 -6.93 5.03
CA ARG A 159 -8.15 -7.20 4.70
C ARG A 159 -8.37 -8.67 4.27
N LYS A 160 -7.47 -9.23 3.47
CA LYS A 160 -7.55 -10.63 3.03
C LYS A 160 -7.42 -11.58 4.23
N GLN A 161 -6.50 -11.30 5.15
CA GLN A 161 -6.36 -12.10 6.36
C GLN A 161 -7.61 -12.01 7.25
N GLN A 162 -8.11 -10.79 7.51
CA GLN A 162 -9.34 -10.59 8.27
C GLN A 162 -10.56 -11.29 7.67
N ARG A 163 -10.63 -11.40 6.33
CA ARG A 163 -11.70 -12.11 5.63
C ARG A 163 -11.59 -13.64 5.73
N LYS A 164 -10.38 -14.19 5.85
CA LYS A 164 -10.17 -15.65 6.00
C LYS A 164 -10.73 -16.21 7.30
N ASP A 165 -10.80 -15.37 8.33
CA ASP A 165 -11.29 -15.81 9.65
C ASP A 165 -12.82 -15.80 9.73
N LEU A 166 -13.53 -15.19 8.76
CA LEU A 166 -14.99 -15.06 8.80
C LEU A 166 -15.73 -16.42 8.71
N PRO A 167 -15.35 -17.37 7.81
CA PRO A 167 -15.95 -18.70 7.81
C PRO A 167 -15.75 -19.46 9.13
N LEU A 168 -14.58 -19.29 9.76
CA LEU A 168 -14.30 -19.90 11.07
C LEU A 168 -15.23 -19.33 12.16
N LEU A 169 -15.39 -18.02 12.20
CA LEU A 169 -16.31 -17.34 13.13
C LEU A 169 -17.77 -17.76 12.90
N GLN A 170 -18.17 -17.92 11.63
CA GLN A 170 -19.49 -18.42 11.24
C GLN A 170 -19.72 -19.85 11.72
N MET A 171 -18.76 -20.74 11.49
CA MET A 171 -18.81 -22.14 11.95
C MET A 171 -18.93 -22.23 13.47
N ILE A 172 -18.14 -21.45 14.22
CA ILE A 172 -18.22 -21.41 15.70
C ILE A 172 -19.61 -20.93 16.15
N SER A 173 -20.17 -19.93 15.47
CA SER A 173 -21.51 -19.42 15.76
C SER A 173 -22.58 -20.50 15.55
N ILE A 174 -22.52 -21.24 14.44
CA ILE A 174 -23.42 -22.37 14.15
C ILE A 174 -23.30 -23.46 15.22
N LEU A 175 -22.08 -23.87 15.58
CA LEU A 175 -21.83 -24.90 16.59
C LEU A 175 -22.41 -24.51 17.96
N MET A 176 -22.22 -23.26 18.37
CA MET A 176 -22.76 -22.73 19.62
C MET A 176 -24.30 -22.67 19.60
N LEU A 177 -24.90 -22.26 18.48
CA LEU A 177 -26.36 -22.27 18.34
C LEU A 177 -26.95 -23.68 18.38
N ARG A 178 -26.28 -24.66 17.76
CA ARG A 178 -26.62 -26.09 17.84
C ARG A 178 -26.48 -26.63 19.27
N ALA A 179 -25.50 -26.17 20.03
CA ALA A 179 -25.33 -26.48 21.46
C ALA A 179 -26.33 -25.73 22.37
N ASN A 180 -27.40 -25.16 21.80
CA ASN A 180 -28.46 -24.43 22.47
C ASN A 180 -27.98 -23.18 23.25
N LYS A 181 -26.86 -22.59 22.86
CA LYS A 181 -26.36 -21.34 23.45
C LYS A 181 -27.18 -20.14 23.01
N THR A 182 -27.22 -19.12 23.87
CA THR A 182 -27.85 -17.83 23.58
C THR A 182 -26.94 -16.95 22.70
N ILE A 183 -27.51 -15.99 21.96
CA ILE A 183 -26.72 -15.03 21.16
C ILE A 183 -25.68 -14.31 22.02
N GLY A 184 -26.03 -13.94 23.26
CA GLY A 184 -25.11 -13.31 24.20
C GLY A 184 -23.89 -14.18 24.49
N GLU A 185 -24.08 -15.48 24.72
CA GLU A 185 -22.98 -16.44 24.89
C GLU A 185 -22.16 -16.63 23.61
N VAL A 186 -22.81 -16.64 22.44
CA VAL A 186 -22.14 -16.67 21.13
C VAL A 186 -21.21 -15.47 20.99
N LEU A 187 -21.72 -14.25 21.16
CA LEU A 187 -20.93 -13.02 21.08
C LEU A 187 -19.81 -12.97 22.11
N PHE A 188 -20.08 -13.43 23.34
CA PHE A 188 -19.06 -13.52 24.37
C PHE A 188 -17.93 -14.48 23.97
N ALA A 189 -18.25 -15.67 23.46
CA ALA A 189 -17.23 -16.60 23.00
C ALA A 189 -16.41 -16.03 21.83
N LEU A 190 -17.06 -15.39 20.85
CA LEU A 190 -16.38 -14.73 19.74
C LEU A 190 -15.44 -13.60 20.22
N SER A 191 -15.79 -12.90 21.30
CA SER A 191 -14.92 -11.88 21.94
C SER A 191 -13.70 -12.45 22.67
N LYS A 192 -13.66 -13.76 22.91
CA LYS A 192 -12.54 -14.45 23.57
C LYS A 192 -11.62 -15.17 22.59
N LEU A 193 -12.01 -15.31 21.33
CA LEU A 193 -11.17 -15.91 20.30
C LEU A 193 -10.01 -14.99 19.96
N ASP A 194 -8.81 -15.56 19.83
CA ASP A 194 -7.62 -14.86 19.37
C ASP A 194 -7.70 -14.63 17.85
N THR A 195 -8.53 -13.67 17.45
CA THR A 195 -8.75 -13.27 16.07
C THR A 195 -8.57 -11.76 15.93
N PRO A 196 -8.28 -11.25 14.73
CA PRO A 196 -8.23 -9.81 14.48
C PRO A 196 -9.52 -9.04 14.86
N HIS A 197 -10.63 -9.77 14.99
CA HIS A 197 -11.96 -9.24 15.31
C HIS A 197 -12.27 -9.23 16.82
N GLN A 198 -11.36 -9.72 17.67
CA GLN A 198 -11.56 -9.86 19.11
C GLN A 198 -12.02 -8.57 19.79
N GLU A 199 -11.33 -7.45 19.53
CA GLU A 199 -11.67 -6.14 20.11
C GLU A 199 -13.05 -5.65 19.65
N VAL A 200 -13.41 -5.93 18.39
CA VAL A 200 -14.70 -5.55 17.79
C VAL A 200 -15.84 -6.31 18.46
N PHE A 201 -15.69 -7.64 18.60
CA PHE A 201 -16.66 -8.47 19.31
C PHE A 201 -16.76 -8.10 20.79
N GLY A 202 -15.64 -7.78 21.46
CA GLY A 202 -15.66 -7.30 22.84
C GLY A 202 -16.46 -6.02 23.01
N LYS A 203 -16.22 -5.03 22.15
CA LYS A 203 -16.99 -3.77 22.14
C LYS A 203 -18.47 -4.01 21.84
N ALA A 204 -18.76 -4.81 20.82
CA ALA A 204 -20.13 -5.14 20.44
C ALA A 204 -20.88 -5.88 21.55
N PHE A 205 -20.23 -6.81 22.24
CA PHE A 205 -20.81 -7.52 23.39
C PHE A 205 -21.17 -6.55 24.52
N HIS A 206 -20.30 -5.59 24.84
CA HIS A 206 -20.62 -4.56 25.84
C HIS A 206 -21.80 -3.67 25.44
N ILE A 207 -21.94 -3.34 24.15
CA ILE A 207 -23.11 -2.61 23.63
C ILE A 207 -24.35 -3.50 23.71
N TYR A 208 -24.25 -4.76 23.29
CA TYR A 208 -25.33 -5.75 23.30
C TYR A 208 -25.93 -5.97 24.70
N LEU A 209 -25.09 -5.97 25.73
CA LEU A 209 -25.54 -6.08 27.13
C LEU A 209 -26.43 -4.89 27.56
N ARG A 210 -26.23 -3.71 26.96
CA ARG A 210 -27.05 -2.51 27.23
C ARG A 210 -28.27 -2.46 26.32
N ASN A 211 -28.07 -2.69 25.02
CA ASN A 211 -29.09 -2.70 23.99
C ASN A 211 -28.77 -3.78 22.95
N ARG A 212 -29.61 -4.82 22.92
CA ARG A 212 -29.40 -6.00 22.06
C ARG A 212 -29.40 -5.66 20.58
N GLN A 213 -30.32 -4.81 20.13
CA GLN A 213 -30.42 -4.44 18.71
C GLN A 213 -29.21 -3.60 18.29
N GLU A 214 -28.83 -2.62 19.10
CA GLU A 214 -27.70 -1.73 18.81
C GLU A 214 -26.37 -2.51 18.73
N GLY A 215 -26.16 -3.49 19.61
CA GLY A 215 -24.96 -4.33 19.59
C GLY A 215 -24.85 -5.19 18.31
N LEU A 216 -25.96 -5.77 17.86
CA LEU A 216 -26.01 -6.56 16.63
C LEU A 216 -25.88 -5.67 15.39
N LEU A 217 -26.51 -4.50 15.39
CA LEU A 217 -26.44 -3.54 14.28
C LEU A 217 -25.03 -2.95 14.14
N PHE A 218 -24.34 -2.70 15.24
CA PHE A 218 -22.93 -2.32 15.23
C PHE A 218 -22.05 -3.39 14.55
N LEU A 219 -22.30 -4.67 14.82
CA LEU A 219 -21.58 -5.77 14.15
C LEU A 219 -21.94 -5.87 12.66
N ALA A 220 -23.22 -5.78 12.32
CA ALA A 220 -23.68 -5.80 10.93
C ALA A 220 -23.04 -4.67 10.10
N GLN A 221 -22.95 -3.46 10.65
CA GLN A 221 -22.26 -2.33 10.04
C GLN A 221 -20.75 -2.52 9.96
N HIS A 222 -20.13 -3.10 10.99
CA HIS A 222 -18.68 -3.36 10.95
C HIS A 222 -18.29 -4.36 9.86
N PHE A 223 -19.13 -5.38 9.65
CA PHE A 223 -18.93 -6.41 8.64
C PHE A 223 -19.63 -6.10 7.31
N GLU A 224 -20.11 -4.87 7.10
CA GLU A 224 -20.82 -4.45 5.89
C GLU A 224 -19.99 -4.73 4.63
N GLY A 225 -20.63 -5.28 3.60
CA GLY A 225 -19.95 -5.73 2.38
C GLY A 225 -19.21 -7.06 2.53
N THR A 226 -19.48 -7.81 3.60
CA THR A 226 -19.14 -9.24 3.74
C THR A 226 -20.41 -10.06 3.98
N LYS A 227 -20.44 -11.31 3.51
CA LYS A 227 -21.57 -12.23 3.78
C LYS A 227 -21.76 -12.54 5.27
N PHE A 228 -20.71 -12.34 6.07
CA PHE A 228 -20.78 -12.52 7.52
C PHE A 228 -21.69 -11.50 8.22
N ALA A 229 -21.97 -10.35 7.58
CA ALA A 229 -22.94 -9.40 8.13
C ALA A 229 -24.35 -9.99 8.25
N GLU A 230 -24.73 -10.88 7.32
CA GLU A 230 -26.04 -11.54 7.28
C GLU A 230 -26.32 -12.34 8.55
N THR A 231 -25.29 -12.91 9.16
CA THR A 231 -25.36 -13.62 10.44
C THR A 231 -25.95 -12.77 11.56
N PHE A 232 -25.59 -11.49 11.61
CA PHE A 232 -26.09 -10.59 12.67
C PHE A 232 -27.50 -10.11 12.40
N TYR A 233 -27.92 -10.00 11.15
CA TYR A 233 -29.34 -9.78 10.81
C TYR A 233 -30.18 -11.01 11.20
N LEU A 234 -29.71 -12.22 10.89
CA LEU A 234 -30.37 -13.45 11.33
C LEU A 234 -30.45 -13.59 12.86
N PHE A 235 -29.47 -13.06 13.60
CA PHE A 235 -29.54 -13.00 15.06
C PHE A 235 -30.55 -11.98 15.58
N GLN A 236 -30.83 -10.90 14.83
CA GLN A 236 -31.90 -9.96 15.19
C GLN A 236 -33.28 -10.63 15.00
N ASP A 237 -33.41 -11.43 13.95
CA ASP A 237 -34.67 -12.10 13.59
C ASP A 237 -34.88 -13.43 14.34
N MET A 238 -34.08 -13.73 15.37
CA MET A 238 -34.17 -14.96 16.17
C MET A 238 -35.50 -15.14 16.90
N ASN A 239 -36.31 -14.08 17.02
CA ASN A 239 -37.65 -14.15 17.61
C ASN A 239 -38.71 -14.55 16.58
N ASP A 240 -38.47 -14.30 15.29
CA ASP A 240 -39.45 -14.47 14.22
C ASP A 240 -39.28 -15.81 13.48
N TYR A 241 -38.08 -16.39 13.54
CA TYR A 241 -37.75 -17.66 12.90
C TYR A 241 -37.39 -18.76 13.91
N SER A 242 -37.58 -20.01 13.49
CA SER A 242 -37.14 -21.14 14.30
C SER A 242 -35.61 -21.20 14.34
N ARG A 243 -35.03 -21.59 15.50
CA ARG A 243 -33.58 -21.76 15.65
C ARG A 243 -32.99 -22.71 14.59
N GLN A 244 -33.71 -23.76 14.22
CA GLN A 244 -33.25 -24.72 13.20
C GLN A 244 -33.18 -24.10 11.81
N GLU A 245 -34.14 -23.25 11.46
CA GLU A 245 -34.17 -22.51 10.21
C GLU A 245 -33.02 -21.51 10.13
N ILE A 246 -32.76 -20.78 11.22
CA ILE A 246 -31.62 -19.87 11.32
C ILE A 246 -30.30 -20.63 11.15
N ILE A 247 -30.15 -21.80 11.80
CA ILE A 247 -28.97 -22.64 11.64
C ILE A 247 -28.77 -23.05 10.18
N ARG A 248 -29.84 -23.44 9.46
CA ARG A 248 -29.76 -23.78 8.04
C ARG A 248 -29.33 -22.59 7.17
N LEU A 249 -29.91 -21.41 7.40
CA LEU A 249 -29.51 -20.20 6.68
C LEU A 249 -28.04 -19.82 6.94
N LEU A 250 -27.57 -19.99 8.17
CA LEU A 250 -26.17 -19.76 8.52
C LEU A 250 -25.23 -20.78 7.86
N GLU A 251 -25.65 -22.03 7.70
CA GLU A 251 -24.91 -23.10 7.00
C GLU A 251 -24.81 -22.82 5.50
N ASP A 252 -25.90 -22.37 4.88
CA ASP A 252 -25.90 -21.93 3.47
C ASP A 252 -24.98 -20.72 3.29
N GLY A 253 -25.03 -19.76 4.22
CA GLY A 253 -24.11 -18.63 4.26
C GLY A 253 -22.64 -19.07 4.39
N LEU A 254 -22.36 -20.04 5.26
CA LEU A 254 -21.01 -20.62 5.43
C LEU A 254 -20.52 -21.28 4.13
N ALA A 255 -21.35 -22.11 3.49
CA ALA A 255 -21.02 -22.76 2.22
C ALA A 255 -20.68 -21.71 1.15
N SER A 256 -21.49 -20.66 1.05
CA SER A 256 -21.28 -19.56 0.12
C SER A 256 -19.98 -18.78 0.39
N MET A 257 -19.60 -18.60 1.66
CA MET A 257 -18.34 -17.96 2.06
C MET A 257 -17.12 -18.84 1.74
N THR A 258 -17.25 -20.16 1.94
CA THR A 258 -16.18 -21.10 1.57
C THR A 258 -15.96 -21.17 0.07
N GLU A 259 -17.03 -21.14 -0.72
CA GLU A 259 -16.94 -21.16 -2.18
C GLU A 259 -16.24 -19.89 -2.72
N GLU A 260 -16.56 -18.70 -2.20
CA GLU A 260 -15.87 -17.46 -2.56
C GLU A 260 -14.37 -17.51 -2.23
N MET A 261 -14.01 -18.12 -1.09
CA MET A 261 -12.63 -18.28 -0.68
C MET A 261 -11.89 -19.21 -1.66
N ASP A 262 -12.49 -20.34 -2.03
CA ASP A 262 -11.94 -21.29 -3.00
C ASP A 262 -11.81 -20.70 -4.41
N GLN A 263 -12.82 -19.97 -4.88
CA GLN A 263 -12.74 -19.24 -6.14
C GLN A 263 -11.61 -18.21 -6.14
N THR A 264 -11.39 -17.52 -5.02
CA THR A 264 -10.28 -16.57 -4.87
C THR A 264 -8.92 -17.27 -4.92
N HIS A 265 -8.79 -18.45 -4.31
CA HIS A 265 -7.60 -19.30 -4.41
C HIS A 265 -7.34 -19.75 -5.85
N ARG A 266 -8.37 -20.26 -6.54
CA ARG A 266 -8.27 -20.67 -7.95
C ARG A 266 -7.87 -19.52 -8.87
N ARG A 267 -8.46 -18.32 -8.71
CA ARG A 267 -8.07 -17.13 -9.49
C ARG A 267 -6.63 -16.72 -9.27
N HIS A 268 -6.14 -16.81 -8.04
CA HIS A 268 -4.75 -16.52 -7.73
C HIS A 268 -3.82 -17.51 -8.45
N ASP A 269 -4.14 -18.79 -8.44
CA ASP A 269 -3.34 -19.82 -9.10
C ASP A 269 -3.36 -19.67 -10.62
N LEU A 270 -4.52 -19.36 -11.21
CA LEU A 270 -4.63 -18.98 -12.62
C LEU A 270 -3.78 -17.76 -12.96
N SER A 271 -3.81 -16.70 -12.13
CA SER A 271 -2.98 -15.53 -12.36
C SER A 271 -1.49 -15.85 -12.30
N ARG A 272 -1.05 -16.70 -11.37
CA ARG A 272 0.34 -17.15 -11.26
C ARG A 272 0.77 -17.97 -12.48
N LEU A 273 -0.11 -18.82 -12.98
CA LEU A 273 0.09 -19.57 -14.23
C LEU A 273 0.23 -18.61 -15.43
N ILE A 274 -0.66 -17.62 -15.55
CA ILE A 274 -0.60 -16.60 -16.62
C ILE A 274 0.68 -15.78 -16.50
N TYR A 275 1.09 -15.35 -15.30
CA TYR A 275 2.36 -14.62 -15.09
C TYR A 275 3.57 -15.49 -15.47
N SER A 276 3.54 -16.77 -15.12
CA SER A 276 4.59 -17.72 -15.51
C SER A 276 4.69 -17.84 -17.03
N GLN A 277 3.56 -17.98 -17.71
CA GLN A 277 3.49 -18.07 -19.17
C GLN A 277 3.87 -16.75 -19.86
N ALA A 278 3.39 -15.62 -19.36
CA ALA A 278 3.74 -14.30 -19.86
C ALA A 278 5.24 -14.01 -19.70
N SER A 279 5.89 -14.49 -18.63
CA SER A 279 7.34 -14.33 -18.45
C SER A 279 8.16 -15.07 -19.51
N MET A 280 7.62 -16.15 -20.09
CA MET A 280 8.24 -16.78 -21.26
C MET A 280 8.07 -15.94 -22.53
N VAL A 281 6.95 -15.23 -22.68
CA VAL A 281 6.65 -14.41 -23.88
C VAL A 281 7.44 -13.10 -23.90
N VAL A 282 7.73 -12.50 -22.74
CA VAL A 282 8.49 -11.24 -22.61
C VAL A 282 9.85 -11.27 -23.33
N PRO A 283 10.73 -12.28 -23.17
CA PRO A 283 11.99 -12.33 -23.91
C PRO A 283 11.81 -12.45 -25.42
N PHE A 284 10.79 -13.18 -25.91
CA PHE A 284 10.49 -13.24 -27.35
C PHE A 284 9.96 -11.91 -27.89
N ALA A 285 9.09 -11.22 -27.14
CA ALA A 285 8.61 -9.89 -27.49
C ALA A 285 9.75 -8.86 -27.50
N ALA A 286 10.71 -8.97 -26.57
CA ALA A 286 11.90 -8.12 -26.53
C ALA A 286 12.82 -8.35 -27.74
N ILE A 287 13.01 -9.60 -28.17
CA ILE A 287 13.77 -9.94 -29.39
C ILE A 287 13.06 -9.43 -30.64
N LEU A 288 11.74 -9.59 -30.74
CA LEU A 288 10.93 -9.04 -31.85
C LEU A 288 11.01 -7.52 -31.91
N LEU A 289 10.91 -6.84 -30.76
CA LEU A 289 11.05 -5.38 -30.68
C LEU A 289 12.46 -4.92 -31.08
N LEU A 290 13.51 -5.58 -30.60
CA LEU A 290 14.90 -5.31 -30.99
C LEU A 290 15.12 -5.53 -32.49
N GLY A 291 14.53 -6.58 -33.06
CA GLY A 291 14.55 -6.84 -34.50
C GLY A 291 13.75 -5.82 -35.32
N ALA A 292 12.72 -5.20 -34.74
CA ALA A 292 11.92 -4.15 -35.37
C ALA A 292 12.56 -2.75 -35.34
N VAL A 293 13.51 -2.51 -34.42
CA VAL A 293 14.26 -1.23 -34.34
C VAL A 293 14.87 -0.80 -35.67
N PRO A 294 15.65 -1.63 -36.41
CA PRO A 294 16.23 -1.21 -37.68
C PRO A 294 15.17 -0.84 -38.73
N PHE A 295 14.02 -1.51 -38.75
CA PHE A 295 12.92 -1.16 -39.66
C PHE A 295 12.25 0.16 -39.28
N LEU A 296 12.07 0.44 -37.99
CA LEU A 296 11.55 1.73 -37.51
C LEU A 296 12.51 2.87 -37.82
N VAL A 297 13.82 2.67 -37.62
CA VAL A 297 14.85 3.66 -37.96
C VAL A 297 14.88 3.91 -39.47
N MET A 298 14.86 2.86 -40.29
CA MET A 298 14.83 2.99 -41.75
C MET A 298 13.55 3.68 -42.25
N GLY A 299 12.40 3.37 -41.63
CA GLY A 299 11.13 4.03 -41.93
C GLY A 299 11.13 5.52 -41.55
N LEU A 300 11.68 5.86 -40.38
CA LEU A 300 11.85 7.25 -39.95
C LEU A 300 12.82 8.02 -40.86
N GLU A 301 13.91 7.38 -41.31
CA GLU A 301 14.84 7.99 -42.27
C GLU A 301 14.20 8.19 -43.65
N MET A 302 13.40 7.25 -44.15
CA MET A 302 12.65 7.42 -45.40
C MET A 302 11.64 8.57 -45.31
N VAL A 303 10.92 8.67 -44.20
CA VAL A 303 9.98 9.77 -43.95
C VAL A 303 10.73 11.10 -43.84
N ALA A 304 11.82 11.15 -43.08
CA ALA A 304 12.65 12.35 -42.94
C ALA A 304 13.23 12.82 -44.29
N ARG A 305 13.68 11.90 -45.14
CA ARG A 305 14.16 12.21 -46.49
C ARG A 305 13.03 12.68 -47.42
N SER A 306 11.82 12.12 -47.29
CA SER A 306 10.65 12.56 -48.03
C SER A 306 10.22 13.99 -47.66
N PHE A 307 10.44 14.41 -46.41
CA PHE A 307 10.19 15.79 -45.97
C PHE A 307 11.34 16.75 -46.30
N SER A 308 12.60 16.28 -46.36
CA SER A 308 13.74 17.13 -46.74
C SER A 308 13.96 17.25 -48.25
N GLY A 309 13.35 16.38 -49.06
CA GLY A 309 13.49 16.37 -50.53
C GLY A 309 12.43 17.18 -51.29
N GLY A 310 11.47 17.82 -50.62
CA GLY A 310 10.42 18.64 -51.24
C GLY A 310 10.77 20.13 -51.43
N GLY A 311 12.06 20.48 -51.39
CA GLY A 311 12.56 21.84 -51.49
C GLY A 311 13.67 21.97 -52.54
N MET A 312 13.34 21.65 -53.79
CA MET A 312 13.97 22.20 -55.00
C MET A 312 12.89 22.46 -56.02
#